data_AF-A0AA92UKH9-F1
#
_entry.id   AF-A0AA92UKH9-F1
#
_cell.length_a   1.000
_cell.length_b   1.000
_cell.length_c   1.000
_cell.angle_alpha   90.00
_cell.angle_beta   90.00
_cell.angle_gamma   90.00
#
_symmetry.space_group_name_H-M   'P 1'
#
loop_
_entity.id
_entity.type
_entity.pdbx_description
1 polymer ?
#
loop_
_entity_poly.entity_id
_entity_poly.type
_entity_poly.pdbx_seq_one_letter_code
_entity_poly.pdbx_strand_id
1 'polypeptide(L)'
;MNSTSPYFALLRYCLGKKENMSRVITGMDWQELYSFASKQALLGLCFDGIERLGKEYPEELKQNPIGRELLMTWMGKAQQIRRQNMKVNAVAGSSSLC
;
A
#
# COMPACT_ATOMS: atom_id res chain seq x y z
N MET A 1 -6.44 -18.07 -16.47
CA MET A 1 -5.83 -17.42 -15.30
C MET A 1 -5.10 -16.20 -15.80
N ASN A 2 -5.52 -14.99 -15.43
CA ASN A 2 -4.79 -13.80 -15.85
C ASN A 2 -3.45 -13.79 -15.12
N SER A 3 -2.35 -13.86 -15.88
CA SER A 3 -0.95 -13.81 -15.43
C SER A 3 -0.57 -12.42 -14.91
N THR A 4 -1.46 -11.79 -14.14
CA THR A 4 -1.22 -10.47 -13.56
C THR A 4 -0.29 -10.65 -12.38
N SER A 5 0.87 -9.98 -12.41
CA SER A 5 1.84 -10.05 -11.31
C SER A 5 1.17 -9.75 -9.96
N PRO A 6 1.61 -10.41 -8.86
CA PRO A 6 1.03 -10.22 -7.53
C PRO A 6 1.03 -8.74 -7.09
N TYR A 7 2.00 -7.94 -7.55
CA TYR A 7 2.05 -6.50 -7.31
C TYR A 7 0.89 -5.77 -7.98
N PHE A 8 0.59 -6.09 -9.24
CA PHE A 8 -0.53 -5.49 -9.95
C PHE A 8 -1.89 -5.94 -9.37
N ALA A 9 -2.00 -7.19 -8.93
CA ALA A 9 -3.19 -7.66 -8.22
C ALA A 9 -3.40 -6.86 -6.94
N LEU A 10 -2.34 -6.65 -6.14
CA LEU A 10 -2.39 -5.80 -4.96
C LEU A 10 -2.77 -4.35 -5.30
N LEU A 11 -2.19 -3.76 -6.34
CA LEU A 11 -2.52 -2.38 -6.74
C LEU A 11 -4.00 -2.25 -7.13
N ARG A 12 -4.56 -3.21 -7.87
CA ARG A 12 -5.99 -3.23 -8.20
C ARG A 12 -6.85 -3.34 -6.95
N TYR A 13 -6.45 -4.19 -6.01
CA TYR A 13 -7.09 -4.32 -4.71
C TYR A 13 -7.05 -3.01 -3.90
N CYS A 14 -5.90 -2.33 -3.85
CA CYS A 14 -5.75 -1.02 -3.18
C CYS A 14 -6.70 0.03 -3.77
N LEU A 15 -7.00 -0.05 -5.07
CA LEU A 15 -7.95 0.82 -5.77
C LEU A 15 -9.42 0.39 -5.62
N GLY A 16 -9.73 -0.55 -4.72
CA GLY A 16 -11.10 -0.97 -4.44
C GLY A 16 -11.62 -2.08 -5.34
N LYS A 17 -10.83 -2.60 -6.28
CA LYS A 17 -11.29 -3.68 -7.17
C LYS A 17 -11.37 -5.01 -6.40
N LYS A 18 -12.40 -5.80 -6.71
CA LYS A 18 -12.60 -7.12 -6.12
C LYS A 18 -11.57 -8.08 -6.72
N GLU A 19 -10.58 -8.45 -5.92
CA GLU A 19 -9.55 -9.43 -6.25
C GLU A 19 -9.51 -10.49 -5.15
N ASN A 20 -9.32 -11.77 -5.51
CA ASN A 20 -9.08 -12.80 -4.49
C ASN A 20 -7.62 -12.70 -4.05
N MET A 21 -7.40 -12.06 -2.89
CA MET A 21 -6.07 -11.77 -2.38
C MET A 21 -5.43 -12.94 -1.62
N SER A 22 -6.18 -14.01 -1.30
CA SER A 22 -5.69 -15.10 -0.47
C SER A 22 -4.37 -15.68 -0.99
N ARG A 23 -4.34 -16.07 -2.29
CA ARG A 23 -3.12 -16.58 -2.95
C ARG A 23 -2.02 -15.55 -3.11
N VAL A 24 -2.39 -14.28 -3.27
CA VAL A 24 -1.44 -13.18 -3.43
C VAL A 24 -0.70 -12.94 -2.12
N ILE A 25 -1.42 -12.91 -0.99
CA ILE A 25 -0.87 -12.73 0.35
C ILE A 25 0.06 -13.88 0.69
N THR A 26 -0.36 -15.14 0.51
CA THR A 26 0.44 -16.31 0.90
C THR A 26 1.79 -16.41 0.19
N GLY A 27 1.92 -15.84 -1.01
CA GLY A 27 3.16 -15.85 -1.80
C GLY A 27 3.86 -14.50 -1.89
N MET A 28 3.40 -13.48 -1.16
CA MET A 28 3.94 -12.13 -1.27
C MET A 28 5.32 -12.02 -0.60
N ASP A 29 6.31 -11.55 -1.34
CA ASP A 29 7.50 -10.96 -0.75
C ASP A 29 7.20 -9.50 -0.39
N TRP A 30 6.96 -9.26 0.90
CA TRP A 30 6.63 -7.94 1.42
C TRP A 30 7.77 -6.93 1.24
N GLN A 31 9.03 -7.37 1.31
CA GLN A 31 10.20 -6.51 1.19
C GLN A 31 10.41 -6.09 -0.27
N GLU A 32 10.22 -7.02 -1.21
CA GLU A 32 10.27 -6.73 -2.64
C GLU A 32 9.11 -5.82 -3.05
N LEU A 33 7.89 -6.08 -2.53
CA LEU A 33 6.75 -5.20 -2.72
C LEU A 33 7.02 -3.79 -2.21
N TYR A 34 7.58 -3.63 -1.01
CA TYR A 34 7.94 -2.32 -0.47
C TYR A 34 8.96 -1.62 -1.38
N SER A 35 9.98 -2.35 -1.85
CA SER A 35 11.00 -1.81 -2.76
C SER A 35 10.40 -1.38 -4.10
N PHE A 36 9.48 -2.17 -4.65
CA PHE A 36 8.73 -1.84 -5.86
C PHE A 36 7.86 -0.59 -5.64
N ALA A 37 7.02 -0.58 -4.60
CA ALA A 37 6.12 0.53 -4.30
C ALA A 37 6.88 1.84 -4.02
N SER A 38 8.06 1.75 -3.38
CA SER A 38 8.95 2.89 -3.15
C SER A 38 9.43 3.51 -4.46
N LYS A 39 9.94 2.68 -5.40
CA LYS A 39 10.41 3.15 -6.72
C LYS A 39 9.32 3.82 -7.56
N GLN A 40 8.07 3.38 -7.40
CA GLN A 40 6.92 3.89 -8.15
C GLN A 40 6.17 5.03 -7.42
N ALA A 41 6.66 5.47 -6.25
CA ALA A 41 5.97 6.43 -5.38
C ALA A 41 4.54 5.99 -4.94
N LEU A 42 4.31 4.68 -4.80
CA LEU A 42 3.03 4.07 -4.44
C LEU A 42 2.94 3.66 -2.96
N LEU A 43 3.91 4.01 -2.13
CA LEU A 43 3.94 3.60 -0.72
C LEU A 43 2.68 3.98 0.06
N GLY A 44 2.13 5.18 -0.15
CA GLY A 44 0.89 5.59 0.50
C GLY A 44 -0.30 4.70 0.11
N LEU A 45 -0.50 4.50 -1.20
CA LEU A 45 -1.57 3.67 -1.75
C LEU A 45 -1.48 2.22 -1.25
N CYS A 46 -0.29 1.63 -1.32
CA CYS A 46 -0.09 0.25 -0.89
C CYS A 46 -0.22 0.08 0.63
N PHE A 47 0.13 1.10 1.43
CA PHE A 47 -0.06 1.07 2.87
C PHE A 47 -1.55 1.03 3.25
N ASP A 48 -2.36 1.88 2.62
CA ASP A 48 -3.83 1.86 2.80
C ASP A 48 -4.40 0.48 2.39
N GLY A 49 -3.85 -0.13 1.34
CA GLY A 49 -4.16 -1.50 0.93
C GLY A 49 -3.81 -2.54 2.00
N ILE A 50 -2.66 -2.43 2.66
CA ILE A 50 -2.24 -3.34 3.74
C ILE A 50 -3.11 -3.19 4.98
N GLU A 51 -3.49 -1.96 5.36
CA GLU A 51 -4.45 -1.74 6.44
C GLU A 51 -5.78 -2.44 6.16
N ARG A 52 -6.21 -2.45 4.89
CA ARG A 52 -7.40 -3.17 4.43
C ARG A 52 -7.22 -4.69 4.47
N LEU A 53 -6.07 -5.21 4.03
CA LEU A 53 -5.74 -6.64 4.13
C LEU A 53 -5.79 -7.11 5.59
N GLY A 54 -5.31 -6.32 6.54
CA GLY A 54 -5.38 -6.63 7.98
C GLY A 54 -6.80 -6.84 8.51
N LYS A 55 -7.81 -6.25 7.86
CA LYS A 55 -9.22 -6.39 8.23
C LYS A 55 -9.91 -7.52 7.47
N GLU A 56 -9.58 -7.67 6.18
CA GLU A 56 -10.29 -8.59 5.28
C GLU A 56 -9.67 -9.99 5.18
N TYR A 57 -8.37 -10.11 5.41
CA TYR A 57 -7.60 -11.37 5.28
C TYR A 57 -6.65 -11.59 6.49
N PRO A 58 -7.16 -11.53 7.73
CA PRO A 58 -6.32 -11.65 8.92
C PRO A 58 -5.66 -13.03 9.04
N GLU A 59 -6.32 -14.10 8.58
CA GLU A 59 -5.79 -15.47 8.68
C GLU A 59 -4.66 -15.72 7.67
N GLU A 60 -4.77 -15.22 6.45
CA GLU A 60 -3.67 -15.29 5.47
C GLU A 60 -2.47 -14.46 5.90
N LEU A 61 -2.69 -13.30 6.51
CA LEU A 61 -1.60 -12.50 7.08
C LEU A 61 -0.93 -13.17 8.29
N LYS A 62 -1.63 -14.02 9.06
CA LYS A 62 -0.96 -14.83 10.09
C LYS A 62 -0.06 -15.90 9.47
N GLN A 63 -0.42 -16.43 8.30
CA GLN A 63 0.39 -17.43 7.59
C GLN A 63 1.61 -16.81 6.90
N ASN A 64 1.47 -15.61 6.34
CA ASN A 64 2.57 -14.83 5.77
C ASN A 64 2.64 -13.42 6.40
N PRO A 65 3.17 -13.28 7.62
CA PRO A 65 3.18 -12.02 8.34
C PRO A 65 4.16 -11.01 7.74
N ILE A 66 3.73 -9.75 7.73
CA ILE A 66 4.62 -8.63 7.42
C ILE A 66 5.56 -8.43 8.62
N GLY A 67 6.87 -8.41 8.37
CA GLY A 67 7.86 -8.12 9.40
C GLY A 67 7.55 -6.80 10.10
N ARG A 68 7.58 -6.79 11.44
CA ARG A 68 7.23 -5.62 12.25
C ARG A 68 8.01 -4.36 11.87
N GLU A 69 9.32 -4.50 11.67
CA GLU A 69 10.20 -3.39 11.27
C GLU A 69 9.82 -2.82 9.90
N LEU A 70 9.50 -3.70 8.95
CA LEU A 70 9.04 -3.32 7.61
C LEU A 70 7.71 -2.57 7.69
N LEU A 71 6.74 -3.08 8.46
CA LEU A 71 5.45 -2.42 8.66
C LEU A 71 5.61 -1.03 9.30
N MET A 72 6.47 -0.91 10.31
CA MET A 72 6.77 0.37 10.96
C MET A 72 7.44 1.36 10.00
N THR A 73 8.38 0.88 9.18
CA THR A 73 9.03 1.66 8.13
C THR A 73 8.01 2.19 7.13
N TRP A 74 7.10 1.32 6.69
CA TRP A 74 6.03 1.69 5.75
C TRP A 74 5.11 2.75 6.34
N MET A 75 4.65 2.55 7.58
CA MET A 75 3.81 3.50 8.30
C MET A 75 4.49 4.88 8.41
N GLY A 76 5.77 4.91 8.77
CA GLY A 76 6.55 6.15 8.85
C GLY A 76 6.60 6.90 7.52
N LYS A 77 6.86 6.19 6.41
CA LYS A 77 6.89 6.78 5.06
C LYS A 77 5.51 7.24 4.60
N ALA A 78 4.46 6.44 4.80
CA ALA A 78 3.10 6.80 4.43
C ALA A 78 2.63 8.06 5.18
N GLN A 79 2.94 8.17 6.48
CA GLN A 79 2.65 9.36 7.28
C GLN A 79 3.45 10.58 6.81
N GLN A 80 4.73 10.41 6.46
CA GLN A 80 5.54 11.48 5.88
C GLN A 80 4.92 12.00 4.57
N ILE A 81 4.49 11.10 3.68
CA ILE A 81 3.82 11.44 2.41
C ILE A 81 2.50 12.19 2.68
N ARG A 82 1.66 11.70 3.60
CA ARG A 82 0.42 12.38 3.99
C ARG A 82 0.66 13.81 4.48
N ARG A 83 1.68 14.02 5.32
CA ARG A 83 2.08 15.36 5.81
C ARG A 83 2.55 16.27 4.68
N GLN A 84 3.32 15.73 3.72
CA GLN A 84 3.75 16.50 2.55
C GLN A 84 2.56 16.88 1.66
N ASN A 85 1.64 15.96 1.41
CA ASN A 85 0.42 16.23 0.63
C ASN A 85 -0.44 17.32 1.27
N MET A 86 -0.58 17.35 2.61
CA MET A 86 -1.29 18.44 3.29
C MET A 86 -0.64 19.81 3.07
N LYS A 87 0.70 19.89 3.10
CA LYS A 87 1.42 21.14 2.84
C LYS A 87 1.23 21.61 1.40
N VAL A 88 1.35 20.71 0.42
CA VAL A 88 1.18 21.04 -0.99
C VAL A 88 -0.25 21.49 -1.28
N ASN A 89 -1.25 20.79 -0.74
CA ASN A 89 -2.66 21.15 -0.91
C ASN A 89 -3.00 22.50 -0.26
N ALA A 90 -2.38 22.84 0.88
CA ALA A 90 -2.56 24.16 1.50
C ALA A 90 -2.07 25.29 0.58
N VAL A 91 -0.90 25.11 -0.06
CA VAL A 91 -0.37 26.09 -1.02
C VAL A 91 -1.24 26.19 -2.27
N ALA A 92 -1.71 25.06 -2.79
CA ALA A 92 -2.60 25.03 -3.95
C ALA A 92 -3.95 25.73 -3.68
N GLY A 93 -4.50 25.59 -2.46
CA GLY A 93 -5.73 26.28 -2.04
C GLY A 93 -5.57 27.79 -1.83
N SER A 94 -4.36 28.26 -1.50
CA SER A 94 -4.08 29.70 -1.43
C SER A 94 -3.85 30.35 -2.81
N SER A 95 -3.30 29.61 -3.78
CA SER A 95 -3.03 30.16 -5.12
C SER A 95 -4.24 30.19 -6.04
N SER A 96 -5.33 29.49 -5.73
CA SER A 96 -6.60 29.53 -6.48
C SER A 96 -7.54 30.67 -6.08
N LEU A 97 -7.13 31.50 -5.11
CA LEU A 97 -7.84 32.69 -4.64
C LEU A 97 -7.20 34.01 -5.11
N CYS A 98 -6.19 33.95 -5.98
CA CYS A 98 -5.58 35.10 -6.64
C CYS A 98 -5.94 35.14 -8.12
#